data_AF-A0AAJ1VNL4-F1
#
_entry.id   AF-A0AAJ1VNL4-F1
#
_cell.length_a   1.000
_cell.length_b   1.000
_cell.length_c   1.000
_cell.angle_alpha   90.00
_cell.angle_beta   90.00
_cell.angle_gamma   90.00
#
_symmetry.space_group_name_H-M   'P 1'
#
loop_
_entity.id
_entity.type
_entity.pdbx_description
1 polymer ?
#
loop_
_entity_poly.entity_id
_entity_poly.type
_entity_poly.pdbx_seq_one_letter_code
_entity_poly.pdbx_strand_id
1 'polypeptide(L)'
;MEKKVQEQAEDNNLKTHFESRYLSERIDFLQEYDFVKDESNFEYFKSFIFDFELTKNDWYNSLIINLADELNIVHNSFYKRYLNYLTNRKYYLFRLSILDYFANNHIFYKKIYRQKDFEIIKNSRNLKRIVKNQVIVNDLIFDLKNKRIYIDELKKSYRVTQDYKSHIRLYNYIMNFELDEIISKTDLNYLVETTQNKKLGRAVDLKLLEFANYFNGK
;
A
#
# COMPACT_ATOMS: atom_id res chain seq x y z
N MET A 1 41.64 -3.06 10.72
CA MET A 1 41.58 -1.76 10.02
C MET A 1 41.26 -1.97 8.54
N GLU A 2 41.86 -2.96 7.87
CA GLU A 2 41.64 -3.29 6.46
C GLU A 2 40.20 -3.75 6.11
N LYS A 3 39.52 -4.52 6.96
CA LYS A 3 38.10 -4.90 6.75
C LYS A 3 37.15 -3.69 6.68
N LYS A 4 37.34 -2.69 7.55
CA LYS A 4 36.53 -1.46 7.54
C LYS A 4 36.76 -0.59 6.30
N VAL A 5 37.96 -0.69 5.71
CA VAL A 5 38.32 0.04 4.48
C VAL A 5 37.76 -0.64 3.23
N GLN A 6 37.67 -1.98 3.22
CA GLN A 6 37.00 -2.74 2.15
C GLN A 6 35.48 -2.57 2.18
N GLU A 7 34.84 -2.67 3.35
CA GLU A 7 33.40 -2.41 3.51
C GLU A 7 33.03 -0.98 3.07
N GLN A 8 33.83 0.04 3.46
CA GLN A 8 33.62 1.43 3.02
C GLN A 8 33.86 1.67 1.52
N ALA A 9 34.65 0.83 0.85
CA ALA A 9 34.89 0.93 -0.58
C ALA A 9 33.77 0.29 -1.41
N GLU A 10 33.14 -0.78 -0.90
CA GLU A 10 31.97 -1.42 -1.51
C GLU A 10 30.70 -0.56 -1.32
N ASP A 11 30.51 0.03 -0.13
CA ASP A 11 29.41 0.96 0.21
C ASP A 11 29.39 2.21 -0.71
N ASN A 12 30.58 2.73 -1.04
CA ASN A 12 30.71 3.87 -1.96
C ASN A 12 30.42 3.51 -3.43
N ASN A 13 30.54 2.23 -3.81
CA ASN A 13 30.34 1.78 -5.19
C ASN A 13 28.84 1.66 -5.52
N LEU A 14 28.03 1.06 -4.65
CA LEU A 14 26.59 0.90 -4.90
C LEU A 14 25.84 2.23 -4.92
N LYS A 15 26.17 3.15 -3.99
CA LYS A 15 25.62 4.51 -3.97
C LYS A 15 25.88 5.23 -5.29
N THR A 16 27.14 5.25 -5.71
CA THR A 16 27.54 5.89 -6.97
C THR A 16 26.84 5.22 -8.15
N HIS A 17 26.68 3.89 -8.12
CA HIS A 17 26.00 3.14 -9.16
C HIS A 17 24.51 3.43 -9.23
N PHE A 18 23.80 3.54 -8.11
CA PHE A 18 22.37 3.83 -8.08
C PHE A 18 22.07 5.29 -8.44
N GLU A 19 22.83 6.24 -7.89
CA GLU A 19 22.56 7.67 -8.06
C GLU A 19 23.08 8.24 -9.38
N SER A 20 24.10 7.64 -10.03
CA SER A 20 24.58 8.14 -11.33
C SER A 20 23.76 7.66 -12.53
N ARG A 21 22.91 6.66 -12.33
CA ARG A 21 22.08 6.03 -13.37
C ARG A 21 20.93 6.90 -13.85
N TYR A 22 20.55 6.70 -15.11
CA TYR A 22 19.33 7.26 -15.68
C TYR A 22 18.10 6.73 -14.95
N LEU A 23 16.99 7.48 -14.98
CA LEU A 23 15.77 7.12 -14.25
C LEU A 23 15.23 5.72 -14.60
N SER A 24 15.35 5.29 -15.86
CA SER A 24 14.98 3.93 -16.28
C SER A 24 15.84 2.87 -15.60
N GLU A 25 17.16 3.05 -15.59
CA GLU A 25 18.10 2.11 -14.97
C GLU A 25 17.94 2.05 -13.44
N ARG A 26 17.48 3.14 -12.81
CA ARG A 26 17.10 3.16 -11.39
C ARG A 26 15.80 2.40 -11.14
N ILE A 27 14.84 2.49 -12.06
CA ILE A 27 13.59 1.72 -11.99
C ILE A 27 13.92 0.23 -12.10
N ASP A 28 14.72 -0.16 -13.10
CA ASP A 28 15.13 -1.56 -13.30
C ASP A 28 15.85 -2.09 -12.05
N PHE A 29 16.78 -1.29 -11.49
CA PHE A 29 17.45 -1.63 -10.24
C PHE A 29 16.49 -1.85 -9.08
N LEU A 30 15.52 -0.95 -8.86
CA LEU A 30 14.52 -1.08 -7.80
C LEU A 30 13.62 -2.31 -7.95
N GLN A 31 13.49 -2.87 -9.15
CA GLN A 31 12.64 -4.03 -9.42
C GLN A 31 13.38 -5.36 -9.34
N GLU A 32 14.69 -5.36 -9.63
CA GLU A 32 15.49 -6.58 -9.72
C GLU A 32 16.37 -6.82 -8.51
N TYR A 33 16.72 -5.77 -7.76
CA TYR A 33 17.62 -5.86 -6.63
C TYR A 33 16.93 -6.42 -5.37
N ASP A 34 17.58 -7.35 -4.68
CA ASP A 34 17.08 -7.97 -3.45
C ASP A 34 17.51 -7.17 -2.22
N PHE A 35 16.77 -6.11 -1.92
CA PHE A 35 17.07 -5.17 -0.84
C PHE A 35 17.00 -5.81 0.55
N VAL A 36 16.14 -6.82 0.73
CA VAL A 36 15.96 -7.49 2.03
C VAL A 36 17.19 -8.33 2.39
N LYS A 37 17.85 -8.95 1.41
CA LYS A 37 19.06 -9.74 1.67
C LYS A 37 20.32 -8.90 1.84
N ASP A 38 20.35 -7.70 1.26
CA ASP A 38 21.50 -6.81 1.38
C ASP A 38 21.42 -5.91 2.62
N GLU A 39 21.78 -6.48 3.76
CA GLU A 39 21.87 -5.74 5.02
C GLU A 39 22.97 -4.65 5.00
N SER A 40 23.96 -4.77 4.11
CA SER A 40 25.13 -3.87 4.10
C SER A 40 24.78 -2.44 3.65
N ASN A 41 23.87 -2.29 2.69
CA ASN A 41 23.44 -0.97 2.19
C ASN A 41 22.17 -0.43 2.86
N PHE A 42 21.66 -1.08 3.91
CA PHE A 42 20.40 -0.71 4.55
C PHE A 42 20.37 0.76 5.02
N GLU A 43 21.41 1.22 5.74
CA GLU A 43 21.45 2.59 6.27
C GLU A 43 21.54 3.65 5.16
N TYR A 44 22.17 3.31 4.04
CA TYR A 44 22.17 4.15 2.85
C TYR A 44 20.76 4.29 2.27
N PHE A 45 20.06 3.18 1.99
CA PHE A 45 18.70 3.23 1.43
C PHE A 45 17.70 3.88 2.37
N LYS A 46 17.85 3.65 3.67
CA LYS A 46 17.09 4.35 4.70
C LYS A 46 17.28 5.85 4.61
N SER A 47 18.52 6.34 4.60
CA SER A 47 18.83 7.77 4.46
C SER A 47 18.25 8.32 3.15
N PHE A 48 18.44 7.61 2.04
CA PHE A 48 17.89 7.97 0.74
C PHE A 48 16.35 8.13 0.78
N ILE A 49 15.61 7.21 1.40
CA ILE A 49 14.14 7.26 1.53
C ILE A 49 13.68 8.41 2.44
N PHE A 50 14.44 8.70 3.49
CA PHE A 50 14.16 9.84 4.36
C PHE A 50 14.25 11.16 3.59
N ASP A 51 15.33 11.33 2.83
CA ASP A 51 15.64 12.55 2.10
C ASP A 51 14.97 12.62 0.71
N PHE A 52 14.30 11.55 0.28
CA PHE A 52 13.69 11.46 -1.04
C PHE A 52 12.65 12.56 -1.29
N GLU A 53 12.90 13.34 -2.33
CA GLU A 53 11.95 14.29 -2.91
C GLU A 53 11.23 13.69 -4.12
N LEU A 54 9.94 14.00 -4.26
CA LEU A 54 9.14 13.46 -5.35
C LEU A 54 9.65 13.91 -6.72
N THR A 55 9.76 12.95 -7.63
CA THR A 55 10.04 13.23 -9.04
C THR A 55 8.75 13.49 -9.83
N LYS A 56 8.89 13.85 -11.11
CA LYS A 56 7.78 13.89 -12.07
C LYS A 56 7.27 12.49 -12.45
N ASN A 57 8.04 11.43 -12.19
CA ASN A 57 7.69 10.07 -12.53
C ASN A 57 6.99 9.38 -11.35
N ASP A 58 5.67 9.29 -11.43
CA ASP A 58 4.89 8.70 -10.35
C ASP A 58 5.06 7.18 -10.22
N TRP A 59 5.54 6.48 -11.25
CA TRP A 59 5.91 5.06 -11.14
C TRP A 59 7.15 4.89 -10.28
N TYR A 60 8.20 5.67 -10.55
CA TYR A 60 9.40 5.68 -9.71
C TYR A 60 9.07 6.07 -8.26
N ASN A 61 8.23 7.09 -8.07
CA ASN A 61 7.78 7.48 -6.74
C ASN A 61 7.03 6.32 -6.03
N SER A 62 6.19 5.54 -6.74
CA SER A 62 5.57 4.32 -6.17
C SER A 62 6.61 3.31 -5.70
N LEU A 63 7.65 3.06 -6.49
CA LEU A 63 8.70 2.10 -6.14
C LEU A 63 9.45 2.53 -4.89
N ILE A 64 9.71 3.83 -4.69
CA ILE A 64 10.35 4.31 -3.45
C ILE A 64 9.46 4.07 -2.22
N ILE A 65 8.14 4.24 -2.34
CA ILE A 65 7.22 3.94 -1.23
C ILE A 65 7.22 2.44 -0.93
N ASN A 66 7.19 1.61 -1.96
CA ASN A 66 7.24 0.15 -1.80
C ASN A 66 8.57 -0.29 -1.17
N LEU A 67 9.69 0.31 -1.57
CA LEU A 67 11.00 0.02 -0.98
C LEU A 67 11.04 0.36 0.51
N ALA A 68 10.44 1.49 0.90
CA ALA A 68 10.31 1.84 2.33
C ALA A 68 9.51 0.81 3.12
N ASP A 69 8.49 0.21 2.49
CA ASP A 69 7.68 -0.86 3.06
C ASP A 69 8.47 -2.17 3.19
N GLU A 70 9.13 -2.59 2.10
CA GLU A 70 9.94 -3.80 2.00
C GLU A 70 11.08 -3.82 3.03
N LEU A 71 11.74 -2.68 3.22
CA LEU A 71 12.81 -2.49 4.20
C LEU A 71 12.29 -2.20 5.63
N ASN A 72 10.98 -2.20 5.86
CA ASN A 72 10.36 -1.86 7.15
C ASN A 72 10.82 -0.50 7.72
N ILE A 73 11.05 0.50 6.85
CA ILE A 73 11.46 1.83 7.26
C ILE A 73 10.21 2.64 7.62
N VAL A 74 9.98 2.83 8.92
CA VAL A 74 8.78 3.48 9.45
C VAL A 74 9.12 4.70 10.30
N HIS A 75 8.46 5.83 10.01
CA HIS A 75 8.70 7.06 10.76
C HIS A 75 7.49 8.01 10.76
N ASN A 76 7.30 8.74 11.87
CA ASN A 76 6.19 9.68 12.04
C ASN A 76 6.17 10.80 10.97
N SER A 77 7.33 11.22 10.44
CA SER A 77 7.40 12.21 9.37
C SER A 77 6.75 11.72 8.07
N PHE A 78 6.81 10.42 7.80
CA PHE A 78 6.22 9.82 6.61
C PHE A 78 4.70 9.91 6.65
N TYR A 79 4.08 9.78 7.82
CA TYR A 79 2.63 9.92 7.97
C TYR A 79 2.10 11.24 7.38
N LYS A 80 2.63 12.37 7.85
CA LYS A 80 2.22 13.70 7.36
C LYS A 80 2.57 13.90 5.89
N ARG A 81 3.78 13.49 5.49
CA ARG A 81 4.28 13.60 4.11
C ARG A 81 3.38 12.83 3.14
N TYR A 82 3.00 11.61 3.47
CA TYR A 82 2.21 10.73 2.63
C TYR A 82 0.73 11.12 2.60
N LEU A 83 0.15 11.62 3.70
CA LEU A 83 -1.19 12.24 3.70
C LEU A 83 -1.27 13.44 2.74
N ASN A 84 -0.23 14.29 2.76
CA ASN A 84 -0.13 15.40 1.82
C ASN A 84 -0.08 14.91 0.36
N TYR A 85 0.67 13.83 0.09
CA TYR A 85 0.74 13.23 -1.24
C TYR A 85 -0.58 12.60 -1.69
N LEU A 86 -1.30 11.91 -0.80
CA LEU A 86 -2.63 11.36 -1.08
C LEU A 86 -3.61 12.46 -1.53
N THR A 87 -3.52 13.63 -0.91
CA THR A 87 -4.38 14.78 -1.24
C THR A 87 -3.99 15.40 -2.58
N ASN A 88 -2.71 15.66 -2.80
CA ASN A 88 -2.27 16.57 -3.87
C ASN A 88 -1.81 15.91 -5.17
N ARG A 89 -1.40 14.64 -5.17
CA ARG A 89 -0.84 13.98 -6.38
C ARG A 89 -1.93 13.32 -7.20
N LYS A 90 -1.89 13.43 -8.54
CA LYS A 90 -2.99 12.90 -9.39
C LYS A 90 -2.92 11.38 -9.61
N TYR A 91 -1.72 10.81 -9.70
CA TYR A 91 -1.54 9.42 -10.10
C TYR A 91 -2.03 8.44 -9.04
N TYR A 92 -2.92 7.54 -9.46
CA TYR A 92 -3.64 6.69 -8.52
C TYR A 92 -2.80 5.52 -8.00
N LEU A 93 -1.87 4.95 -8.80
CA LEU A 93 -1.01 3.86 -8.32
C LEU A 93 -0.08 4.35 -7.22
N PHE A 94 0.43 5.58 -7.33
CA PHE A 94 1.23 6.20 -6.28
C PHE A 94 0.46 6.33 -4.98
N ARG A 95 -0.80 6.76 -5.05
CA ARG A 95 -1.70 6.79 -3.89
C ARG A 95 -1.98 5.40 -3.32
N LEU A 96 -2.12 4.38 -4.17
CA LEU A 96 -2.34 3.00 -3.71
C LEU A 96 -1.09 2.46 -2.99
N SER A 97 0.12 2.70 -3.50
CA SER A 97 1.37 2.35 -2.80
C SER A 97 1.46 2.98 -1.41
N ILE A 98 1.05 4.24 -1.27
CA ILE A 98 0.99 4.90 0.05
C ILE A 98 0.00 4.21 1.00
N LEU A 99 -1.17 3.83 0.49
CA LEU A 99 -2.20 3.16 1.31
C LEU A 99 -1.82 1.72 1.66
N ASP A 100 -1.07 1.04 0.78
CA ASP A 100 -0.44 -0.25 1.06
C ASP A 100 0.57 -0.11 2.19
N TYR A 101 1.47 0.87 2.09
CA TYR A 101 2.44 1.20 3.14
C TYR A 101 1.77 1.51 4.49
N PHE A 102 0.70 2.32 4.51
CA PHE A 102 -0.03 2.60 5.76
C PHE A 102 -0.68 1.35 6.36
N ALA A 103 -1.29 0.50 5.54
CA ALA A 103 -1.92 -0.73 6.00
C ALA A 103 -0.88 -1.72 6.55
N ASN A 104 0.23 -1.94 5.84
CA ASN A 104 1.30 -2.82 6.28
C ASN A 104 1.92 -2.33 7.60
N ASN A 105 2.02 -1.01 7.78
CA ASN A 105 2.59 -0.38 8.97
C ASN A 105 1.53 0.09 9.98
N HIS A 106 0.34 -0.51 9.96
CA HIS A 106 -0.80 0.00 10.73
C HIS A 106 -0.56 -0.02 12.25
N ILE A 107 0.16 -1.02 12.78
CA ILE A 107 0.48 -1.13 14.21
C ILE A 107 1.22 0.12 14.70
N PHE A 108 2.17 0.61 13.91
CA PHE A 108 2.92 1.82 14.23
C PHE A 108 2.04 3.07 14.14
N TYR A 109 1.33 3.23 13.01
CA TYR A 109 0.56 4.46 12.74
C TYR A 109 -0.74 4.57 13.53
N LYS A 110 -1.27 3.48 14.10
CA LYS A 110 -2.51 3.48 14.90
C LYS A 110 -2.48 4.48 16.06
N LYS A 111 -1.30 4.74 16.63
CA LYS A 111 -1.12 5.68 17.75
C LYS A 111 -1.28 7.15 17.35
N ILE A 112 -1.05 7.48 16.09
CA ILE A 112 -1.09 8.85 15.56
C ILE A 112 -2.19 9.07 14.53
N TYR A 113 -2.90 7.99 14.16
CA TYR A 113 -3.99 8.00 13.21
C TYR A 113 -5.10 8.97 13.64
N ARG A 114 -5.63 9.72 12.66
CA ARG A 114 -6.79 10.60 12.83
C ARG A 114 -7.77 10.35 11.70
N GLN A 115 -8.99 9.94 12.05
CA GLN A 115 -10.07 9.69 11.08
C GLN A 115 -10.30 10.88 10.13
N LYS A 116 -10.21 12.12 10.63
CA LYS A 116 -10.36 13.34 9.82
C LYS A 116 -9.36 13.42 8.66
N ASP A 117 -8.14 12.91 8.83
CA ASP A 117 -7.11 12.96 7.79
C ASP A 117 -7.52 12.11 6.57
N PHE A 118 -8.19 10.98 6.82
CA PHE A 118 -8.68 10.07 5.79
C PHE A 118 -10.02 10.54 5.21
N GLU A 119 -10.89 11.16 6.02
CA GLU A 119 -12.14 11.79 5.55
C GLU A 119 -11.91 12.85 4.47
N ILE A 120 -10.88 13.69 4.62
CA ILE A 120 -10.48 14.70 3.61
C ILE A 120 -10.19 14.01 2.27
N ILE A 121 -9.49 12.88 2.31
CA ILE A 121 -9.11 12.12 1.11
C ILE A 121 -10.35 11.47 0.48
N LYS A 122 -11.22 10.81 1.26
CA LYS A 122 -12.47 10.18 0.78
C LYS A 122 -13.39 11.18 0.07
N ASN A 123 -13.50 12.39 0.63
CA ASN A 123 -14.38 13.44 0.14
C ASN A 123 -13.82 14.21 -1.07
N SER A 124 -12.58 13.96 -1.46
CA SER A 124 -12.00 14.57 -2.66
C SER A 124 -12.75 14.15 -3.93
N ARG A 125 -13.23 15.13 -4.71
CA ARG A 125 -14.06 14.90 -5.91
C ARG A 125 -13.30 14.19 -7.04
N ASN A 126 -12.01 14.45 -7.18
CA ASN A 126 -11.19 14.00 -8.31
C ASN A 126 -10.48 12.66 -8.04
N LEU A 127 -10.80 11.99 -6.94
CA LEU A 127 -10.14 10.76 -6.54
C LEU A 127 -10.82 9.54 -7.17
N LYS A 128 -10.03 8.67 -7.81
CA LYS A 128 -10.55 7.40 -8.38
C LYS A 128 -11.18 6.56 -7.28
N ARG A 129 -12.27 5.86 -7.61
CA ARG A 129 -13.05 5.05 -6.67
C ARG A 129 -12.22 3.95 -6.00
N ILE A 130 -11.29 3.32 -6.73
CA ILE A 130 -10.36 2.34 -6.15
C ILE A 130 -9.54 2.91 -4.99
N VAL A 131 -9.08 4.16 -5.08
CA VAL A 131 -8.33 4.79 -3.99
C VAL A 131 -9.28 5.09 -2.84
N LYS A 132 -10.48 5.63 -3.10
CA LYS A 132 -11.49 5.85 -2.04
C LYS A 132 -11.82 4.57 -1.28
N ASN A 133 -12.01 3.47 -1.99
CA ASN A 133 -12.26 2.16 -1.39
C ASN A 133 -11.09 1.72 -0.51
N GLN A 134 -9.86 1.93 -0.98
CA GLN A 134 -8.67 1.57 -0.22
C GLN A 134 -8.47 2.44 1.03
N VAL A 135 -8.90 3.70 0.99
CA VAL A 135 -8.96 4.58 2.17
C VAL A 135 -9.96 4.04 3.19
N ILE A 136 -11.15 3.62 2.77
CA ILE A 136 -12.16 3.01 3.67
C ILE A 136 -11.62 1.70 4.29
N VAL A 137 -10.89 0.88 3.52
CA VAL A 137 -10.25 -0.33 4.07
C VAL A 137 -9.17 0.03 5.10
N ASN A 138 -8.37 1.06 4.85
CA ASN A 138 -7.41 1.54 5.84
C ASN A 138 -8.12 2.05 7.12
N ASP A 139 -9.21 2.82 6.99
CA ASP A 139 -10.01 3.25 8.15
C ASP A 139 -10.46 2.03 9.00
N LEU A 140 -10.90 0.96 8.33
CA LEU A 140 -11.29 -0.29 8.99
C LEU A 140 -10.11 -0.96 9.73
N ILE A 141 -8.90 -0.94 9.17
CA ILE A 141 -7.68 -1.47 9.81
C ILE A 141 -7.31 -0.63 11.04
N PHE A 142 -7.35 0.70 10.93
CA PHE A 142 -6.91 1.60 11.99
C PHE A 142 -7.92 1.72 13.15
N ASP A 143 -9.22 1.71 12.85
CA ASP A 143 -10.28 2.05 13.79
C ASP A 143 -11.40 1.01 13.86
N LEU A 144 -11.12 -0.06 14.63
CA LEU A 144 -12.07 -1.14 14.87
C LEU A 144 -13.31 -0.71 15.66
N LYS A 145 -13.29 0.44 16.36
CA LYS A 145 -14.45 0.92 17.13
C LYS A 145 -15.59 1.33 16.20
N ASN A 146 -15.25 1.93 15.04
CA ASN A 146 -16.21 2.35 14.03
C ASN A 146 -16.35 1.35 12.87
N LYS A 147 -15.91 0.09 13.05
CA LYS A 147 -15.87 -0.94 11.99
C LYS A 147 -17.17 -1.06 11.19
N ARG A 148 -18.34 -0.95 11.84
CA ARG A 148 -19.63 -1.07 11.17
C ARG A 148 -19.86 0.02 10.13
N ILE A 149 -19.46 1.26 10.45
CA ILE A 149 -19.57 2.41 9.54
C ILE A 149 -18.74 2.13 8.29
N TYR A 150 -17.49 1.71 8.46
CA TYR A 150 -16.58 1.44 7.34
C TYR A 150 -17.06 0.24 6.50
N ILE A 151 -17.59 -0.81 7.11
CA ILE A 151 -18.19 -1.95 6.39
C ILE A 151 -19.40 -1.48 5.55
N ASP A 152 -20.28 -0.65 6.11
CA ASP A 152 -21.43 -0.11 5.39
C ASP A 152 -21.02 0.82 4.24
N GLU A 153 -19.97 1.63 4.42
CA GLU A 153 -19.35 2.43 3.36
C GLU A 153 -18.77 1.55 2.24
N LEU A 154 -18.04 0.47 2.59
CA LEU A 154 -17.53 -0.50 1.62
C LEU A 154 -18.68 -1.10 0.83
N LYS A 155 -19.72 -1.63 1.49
CA LYS A 155 -20.88 -2.19 0.80
C LYS A 155 -21.51 -1.21 -0.18
N LYS A 156 -21.76 0.03 0.25
CA LYS A 156 -22.31 1.08 -0.63
C LYS A 156 -21.42 1.33 -1.84
N SER A 157 -20.11 1.45 -1.65
CA SER A 157 -19.18 1.73 -2.73
C SER A 157 -19.00 0.54 -3.69
N TYR A 158 -18.94 -0.68 -3.17
CA TYR A 158 -18.77 -1.89 -3.97
C TYR A 158 -20.04 -2.24 -4.76
N ARG A 159 -21.24 -1.85 -4.33
CA ARG A 159 -22.44 -1.93 -5.18
C ARG A 159 -22.30 -1.14 -6.47
N VAL A 160 -21.64 0.01 -6.44
CA VAL A 160 -21.60 0.95 -7.57
C VAL A 160 -20.31 0.88 -8.40
N THR A 161 -19.20 0.38 -7.85
CA THR A 161 -17.94 0.28 -8.59
C THR A 161 -17.99 -0.83 -9.65
N GLN A 162 -17.30 -0.64 -10.78
CA GLN A 162 -17.06 -1.67 -11.81
C GLN A 162 -15.55 -1.91 -11.99
N ASP A 163 -14.74 -1.35 -11.09
CA ASP A 163 -13.29 -1.47 -11.15
C ASP A 163 -12.85 -2.82 -10.59
N TYR A 164 -12.59 -3.77 -11.48
CA TYR A 164 -12.17 -5.13 -11.13
C TYR A 164 -10.92 -5.15 -10.20
N LYS A 165 -10.00 -4.18 -10.36
CA LYS A 165 -8.79 -4.08 -9.51
C LYS A 165 -9.16 -3.71 -8.07
N SER A 166 -10.20 -2.88 -7.89
CA SER A 166 -10.71 -2.57 -6.56
C SER A 166 -11.26 -3.82 -5.88
N HIS A 167 -12.03 -4.64 -6.59
CA HIS A 167 -12.58 -5.88 -6.05
C HIS A 167 -11.47 -6.85 -5.64
N ILE A 168 -10.48 -7.07 -6.51
CA ILE A 168 -9.32 -7.93 -6.19
C ILE A 168 -8.60 -7.44 -4.93
N ARG A 169 -8.36 -6.12 -4.83
CA ARG A 169 -7.66 -5.54 -3.68
C ARG A 169 -8.42 -5.67 -2.37
N LEU A 170 -9.76 -5.58 -2.38
CA LEU A 170 -10.57 -5.82 -1.19
C LEU A 170 -10.29 -7.20 -0.61
N TYR A 171 -10.36 -8.24 -1.44
CA TYR A 171 -10.19 -9.62 -0.98
C TYR A 171 -8.74 -9.89 -0.56
N ASN A 172 -7.75 -9.35 -1.27
CA ASN A 172 -6.37 -9.41 -0.83
C ASN A 172 -6.21 -8.81 0.57
N TYR A 173 -6.80 -7.64 0.82
CA TYR A 173 -6.71 -7.00 2.13
C TYR A 173 -7.44 -7.78 3.22
N ILE A 174 -8.61 -8.35 2.93
CA ILE A 174 -9.32 -9.19 3.91
C ILE A 174 -8.44 -10.38 4.31
N MET A 175 -7.81 -11.05 3.34
CA MET A 175 -6.95 -12.21 3.61
C MET A 175 -5.64 -11.82 4.30
N ASN A 176 -4.96 -10.77 3.81
CA ASN A 176 -3.64 -10.36 4.29
C ASN A 176 -3.66 -9.75 5.70
N PHE A 177 -4.77 -9.12 6.09
CA PHE A 177 -4.94 -8.48 7.40
C PHE A 177 -5.99 -9.16 8.27
N GLU A 178 -6.40 -10.38 7.89
CA GLU A 178 -7.36 -11.21 8.65
C GLU A 178 -8.63 -10.44 9.03
N LEU A 179 -9.12 -9.57 8.12
CA LEU A 179 -10.29 -8.74 8.38
C LEU A 179 -11.57 -9.59 8.46
N ASP A 180 -11.51 -10.86 8.06
CA ASP A 180 -12.57 -11.83 8.23
C ASP A 180 -12.91 -12.15 9.69
N GLU A 181 -11.97 -11.94 10.61
CA GLU A 181 -12.22 -12.05 12.05
C GLU A 181 -13.05 -10.87 12.58
N ILE A 182 -13.03 -9.75 11.86
CA ILE A 182 -13.63 -8.48 12.25
C ILE A 182 -14.97 -8.25 11.54
N ILE A 183 -15.04 -8.61 10.26
CA ILE A 183 -16.20 -8.45 9.38
C ILE A 183 -17.08 -9.70 9.50
N SER A 184 -18.38 -9.52 9.78
CA SER A 184 -19.28 -10.66 9.94
C SER A 184 -19.40 -11.49 8.65
N LYS A 185 -19.61 -12.81 8.79
CA LYS A 185 -19.86 -13.72 7.67
C LYS A 185 -20.98 -13.22 6.74
N THR A 186 -22.04 -12.65 7.31
CA THR A 186 -23.15 -12.05 6.55
C THR A 186 -22.68 -10.86 5.70
N ASP A 187 -21.82 -10.00 6.24
CA ASP A 187 -21.28 -8.86 5.50
C ASP A 187 -20.29 -9.30 4.41
N LEU A 188 -19.49 -10.34 4.66
CA LEU A 188 -18.56 -10.93 3.71
C LEU A 188 -19.30 -11.58 2.54
N ASN A 189 -20.30 -12.43 2.82
CA ASN A 189 -21.15 -13.04 1.79
C ASN A 189 -21.81 -11.98 0.92
N TYR A 190 -22.32 -10.90 1.52
CA TYR A 190 -22.88 -9.78 0.77
C TYR A 190 -21.87 -9.15 -0.20
N LEU A 191 -20.63 -8.94 0.23
CA LEU A 191 -19.57 -8.39 -0.63
C LEU A 191 -19.20 -9.36 -1.76
N VAL A 192 -19.11 -10.66 -1.47
CA VAL A 192 -18.88 -11.73 -2.46
C VAL A 192 -19.98 -11.76 -3.51
N GLU A 193 -21.25 -11.83 -3.10
CA GLU A 193 -22.41 -11.82 -4.00
C GLU A 193 -22.43 -10.54 -4.85
N THR A 194 -22.16 -9.39 -4.24
CA THR A 194 -22.08 -8.10 -4.95
C THR A 194 -21.01 -8.13 -6.05
N THR A 195 -19.86 -8.74 -5.79
CA THR A 195 -18.79 -8.89 -6.77
C THR A 195 -19.16 -9.88 -7.88
N GLN A 196 -19.69 -11.05 -7.53
CA GLN A 196 -20.08 -12.09 -8.49
C GLN A 196 -21.14 -11.59 -9.49
N ASN A 197 -22.14 -10.86 -9.00
CA ASN A 197 -23.22 -10.32 -9.80
C ASN A 197 -22.76 -9.32 -10.89
N LYS A 198 -21.55 -8.76 -10.76
CA LYS A 198 -21.01 -7.79 -11.72
C LYS A 198 -20.29 -8.40 -12.92
N LYS A 199 -19.94 -9.69 -12.89
CA LYS A 199 -19.22 -10.38 -13.99
C LYS A 199 -17.97 -9.62 -14.46
N LEU A 200 -17.07 -9.31 -13.51
CA LEU A 200 -15.89 -8.46 -13.74
C LEU A 200 -14.72 -9.17 -14.45
N GLY A 201 -14.92 -10.40 -14.89
CA GLY A 201 -13.97 -11.19 -15.67
C GLY A 201 -13.14 -12.18 -14.84
N ARG A 202 -12.44 -13.06 -15.55
CA ARG A 202 -11.75 -14.25 -15.01
C ARG A 202 -10.81 -13.96 -13.84
N ALA A 203 -10.10 -12.83 -13.85
CA ALA A 203 -9.17 -12.48 -12.77
C ALA A 203 -9.89 -12.29 -11.42
N VAL A 204 -11.12 -11.73 -11.45
CA VAL A 204 -11.94 -11.58 -10.24
C VAL A 204 -12.50 -12.93 -9.82
N ASP A 205 -12.96 -13.75 -10.76
CA ASP A 205 -13.48 -15.09 -10.47
C ASP A 205 -12.42 -15.96 -9.77
N LEU A 206 -11.18 -15.94 -10.28
CA LEU A 206 -10.05 -16.63 -9.66
C LEU A 206 -9.76 -16.10 -8.24
N LYS A 207 -9.83 -14.77 -8.04
CA LYS A 207 -9.64 -14.19 -6.71
C LYS A 207 -10.76 -14.57 -5.73
N LEU A 208 -11.99 -14.70 -6.19
CA LEU A 208 -13.10 -15.18 -5.35
C LEU A 208 -12.95 -16.66 -5.00
N LEU A 209 -12.43 -17.49 -5.91
CA LEU A 209 -12.10 -18.89 -5.62
C LEU A 209 -10.98 -19.00 -4.58
N GLU A 210 -9.92 -18.22 -4.74
CA GLU A 210 -8.83 -18.12 -3.76
C GLU A 210 -9.35 -17.69 -2.39
N PHE A 211 -10.22 -16.67 -2.36
CA PHE A 211 -10.87 -16.20 -1.14
C PHE A 211 -11.75 -17.29 -0.51
N ALA A 212 -12.55 -18.02 -1.28
CA ALA A 212 -13.36 -19.12 -0.76
C ALA A 212 -12.49 -20.23 -0.16
N ASN A 213 -11.36 -20.57 -0.79
CA ASN A 213 -10.41 -21.55 -0.27
C ASN A 213 -9.78 -21.09 1.05
N TYR A 214 -9.40 -19.81 1.14
CA TYR A 214 -8.91 -19.20 2.39
C TYR A 214 -9.94 -19.35 3.53
N PHE A 215 -11.21 -19.06 3.27
CA PHE A 215 -12.28 -19.17 4.28
C PHE A 215 -12.58 -20.60 4.73
N ASN A 216 -12.44 -21.58 3.84
CA ASN A 216 -12.72 -22.98 4.15
C ASN A 216 -11.50 -23.73 4.73
N GLY A 217 -10.30 -23.14 4.60
CA GLY A 217 -9.05 -23.70 5.12
C GLY A 217 -8.70 -23.25 6.53
N LYS A 218 -9.43 -22.28 7.10
CA LYS A 218 -9.43 -21.93 8.52
C LYS A 218 -10.43 -22.82 9.27
#